data_AF-A0A8G1VZL0-F1
#
_entry.id   AF-A0A8G1VZL0-F1
#
_cell.length_a   1.000
_cell.length_b   1.000
_cell.length_c   1.000
_cell.angle_alpha   90.00
_cell.angle_beta   90.00
_cell.angle_gamma   90.00
#
_symmetry.space_group_name_H-M   'P 1'
#
loop_
_entity.id
_entity.type
_entity.pdbx_description
1 polymer ?
#
loop_
_entity_poly.entity_id
_entity_poly.type
_entity_poly.pdbx_seq_one_letter_code
_entity_poly.pdbx_strand_id
1 'polypeptide(L)'
;MPALRRSKRFKNSENEISRPLGTPDIFLVPEIVEAILLRLDMHTLLISARVCATWNALIKSSRRIQQALFYVPIDTDTRKSRRKTRKNPLVMDKIWFEFIFVGLNSRRRHGAWHCPSIASEKRERAYLRPEASWRRMLLQQPPTSIVRFWNPECLWGPYWHILPKDQMVKTGAEWTPDGDYLRMENVAYEVDTGAISAGPLPFLCWADAEALRKVMRKSKRRKQVRRDRTLKRYLRRFDLTINTECPEFWPIVWIEDHPVPVRDFRQFCETRDVKLLIADPR
;
A
#
# COMPACT_ATOMS: atom_id res chain seq x y z
N MET A 1 74.69 56.28 -5.86
CA MET A 1 73.89 55.23 -5.17
C MET A 1 72.60 55.88 -4.67
N PRO A 2 71.41 55.34 -5.03
CA PRO A 2 70.22 56.14 -5.30
C PRO A 2 69.17 56.10 -4.18
N ALA A 3 68.39 57.19 -4.11
CA ALA A 3 67.24 57.38 -3.25
C ALA A 3 66.03 56.52 -3.69
N LEU A 4 65.45 55.76 -2.76
CA LEU A 4 64.21 55.01 -2.97
C LEU A 4 62.99 55.89 -2.66
N ARG A 5 62.35 56.33 -3.75
CA ARG A 5 61.08 57.06 -3.80
C ARG A 5 59.94 56.16 -3.31
N ARG A 6 59.16 56.66 -2.34
CA ARG A 6 57.89 56.09 -1.87
C ARG A 6 56.89 56.04 -3.05
N SER A 7 56.52 54.83 -3.47
CA SER A 7 55.47 54.59 -4.46
C SER A 7 54.09 54.82 -3.84
N LYS A 8 53.32 55.76 -4.42
CA LYS A 8 51.90 55.96 -4.14
C LYS A 8 51.12 54.81 -4.79
N ARG A 9 50.52 53.92 -4.00
CA ARG A 9 49.51 52.98 -4.48
C ARG A 9 48.15 53.66 -4.48
N PHE A 10 47.55 53.74 -5.67
CA PHE A 10 46.20 54.21 -5.92
C PHE A 10 45.18 53.42 -5.10
N LYS A 11 44.24 54.13 -4.47
CA LYS A 11 43.01 53.57 -3.93
C LYS A 11 42.07 53.32 -5.11
N ASN A 12 41.83 52.06 -5.46
CA ASN A 12 40.67 51.70 -6.27
C ASN A 12 39.50 51.43 -5.31
N SER A 13 38.52 52.33 -5.34
CA SER A 13 37.10 51.99 -5.30
C SER A 13 36.84 50.91 -6.38
N GLU A 14 35.97 49.91 -6.23
CA GLU A 14 34.62 49.92 -5.70
C GLU A 14 34.29 48.52 -5.14
N ASN A 15 33.50 48.49 -4.08
CA ASN A 15 32.85 47.29 -3.57
C ASN A 15 31.75 46.86 -4.56
N GLU A 16 32.05 45.96 -5.48
CA GLU A 16 31.03 45.08 -6.06
C GLU A 16 30.97 43.79 -5.24
N ILE A 17 30.27 43.86 -4.11
CA ILE A 17 29.75 42.67 -3.44
C ILE A 17 28.72 42.08 -4.38
N SER A 18 29.09 40.99 -5.03
CA SER A 18 28.21 40.16 -5.84
C SER A 18 26.98 39.82 -5.00
N ARG A 19 25.82 40.37 -5.36
CA ARG A 19 24.54 39.97 -4.76
C ARG A 19 24.44 38.44 -4.87
N PRO A 20 24.12 37.70 -3.80
CA PRO A 20 23.70 36.32 -3.99
C PRO A 20 22.47 36.39 -4.89
N LEU A 21 22.54 35.77 -6.06
CA LEU A 21 21.38 35.55 -6.92
C LEU A 21 20.34 34.86 -6.03
N GLY A 22 19.36 35.64 -5.58
CA GLY A 22 18.25 35.17 -4.78
C GLY A 22 17.63 33.99 -5.52
N THR A 23 17.31 32.94 -4.79
CA THR A 23 16.50 31.83 -5.31
C THR A 23 15.37 32.42 -6.16
N PRO A 24 15.19 32.00 -7.41
CA PRO A 24 14.24 32.64 -8.31
C PRO A 24 12.86 32.69 -7.66
N ASP A 25 12.27 33.89 -7.65
CA ASP A 25 11.01 34.29 -6.99
C ASP A 25 9.83 33.36 -7.34
N ILE A 26 9.95 32.63 -8.44
CA ILE A 26 8.96 31.64 -8.90
C ILE A 26 8.70 30.49 -7.91
N PHE A 27 9.67 30.10 -7.07
CA PHE A 27 9.50 29.06 -6.05
C PHE A 27 8.93 29.59 -4.73
N LEU A 28 8.72 30.91 -4.61
CA LEU A 28 8.06 31.53 -3.46
C LEU A 28 6.53 31.50 -3.59
N VAL A 29 5.99 31.17 -4.78
CA VAL A 29 4.55 31.05 -5.03
C VAL A 29 4.10 29.60 -4.76
N PRO A 30 3.38 29.29 -3.67
CA PRO A 30 3.01 27.93 -3.30
C PRO A 30 2.23 27.19 -4.38
N GLU A 31 1.40 27.89 -5.15
CA GLU A 31 0.56 27.34 -6.21
C GLU A 31 1.38 26.81 -7.40
N ILE A 32 2.45 27.51 -7.77
CA ILE A 32 3.34 27.07 -8.85
C ILE A 32 4.10 25.82 -8.41
N VAL A 33 4.62 25.83 -7.19
CA VAL A 33 5.30 24.66 -6.61
C VAL A 33 4.33 23.48 -6.51
N GLU A 34 3.09 23.69 -6.09
CA GLU A 34 2.05 22.65 -6.05
C GLU A 34 1.82 22.06 -7.44
N ALA A 35 1.67 22.89 -8.47
CA ALA A 35 1.44 22.46 -9.84
C ALA A 35 2.61 21.66 -10.42
N ILE A 36 3.85 22.02 -10.07
CA ILE A 36 5.06 21.27 -10.45
C ILE A 36 5.07 19.90 -9.73
N LEU A 37 4.88 19.91 -8.41
CA LEU A 37 4.90 18.69 -7.59
C LEU A 37 3.82 17.68 -8.03
N LEU A 38 2.63 18.15 -8.41
CA LEU A 38 1.54 17.30 -8.91
C LEU A 38 1.81 16.63 -10.26
N ARG A 39 2.83 17.08 -11.00
CA ARG A 39 3.25 16.45 -12.27
C ARG A 39 4.29 15.36 -12.09
N LEU A 40 4.88 15.23 -10.89
CA LEU A 40 5.88 14.22 -10.59
C LEU A 40 5.23 12.83 -10.40
N ASP A 41 6.01 11.77 -10.62
CA ASP A 41 5.60 10.44 -10.19
C ASP A 41 5.59 10.36 -8.66
N MET A 42 4.82 9.42 -8.13
CA MET A 42 4.56 9.30 -6.69
C MET A 42 5.84 9.09 -5.86
N HIS A 43 6.82 8.37 -6.39
CA HIS A 43 8.07 8.12 -5.67
C HIS A 43 8.91 9.39 -5.60
N THR A 44 9.07 10.10 -6.73
CA THR A 44 9.79 11.38 -6.77
C THR A 44 9.12 12.41 -5.88
N LEU A 45 7.78 12.50 -5.91
CA LEU A 45 7.00 13.40 -5.05
C LEU A 45 7.24 13.16 -3.55
N LEU A 46 7.36 11.89 -3.12
CA LEU A 46 7.68 11.57 -1.73
C LEU A 46 9.08 12.05 -1.33
N ILE A 47 10.07 11.91 -2.23
CA ILE A 47 11.45 12.32 -1.96
C ILE A 47 11.57 13.85 -1.98
N SER A 48 10.77 14.54 -2.79
CA SER A 48 10.70 16.01 -2.87
C SER A 48 10.43 16.69 -1.51
N ALA A 49 9.79 15.99 -0.56
CA ALA A 49 9.62 16.49 0.81
C ALA A 49 10.94 16.76 1.55
N ARG A 50 12.07 16.26 1.04
CA ARG A 50 13.41 16.43 1.62
C ARG A 50 14.21 17.58 1.02
N VAL A 51 13.67 18.28 0.01
CA VAL A 51 14.39 19.36 -0.70
C VAL A 51 14.52 20.60 0.17
N CYS A 52 13.41 21.11 0.72
CA CYS A 52 13.41 22.24 1.64
C CYS A 52 12.17 22.23 2.56
N ALA A 53 12.17 23.09 3.58
CA ALA A 53 11.07 23.22 4.53
C ALA A 53 9.75 23.66 3.87
N THR A 54 9.81 24.58 2.90
CA THR A 54 8.64 25.08 2.15
C THR A 54 7.95 23.96 1.38
N TRP A 55 8.73 23.13 0.66
CA TRP A 55 8.18 21.99 -0.10
C TRP A 55 7.58 20.94 0.82
N ASN A 56 8.25 20.64 1.93
CA ASN A 56 7.73 19.71 2.94
C ASN A 56 6.40 20.22 3.54
N ALA A 57 6.33 21.50 3.90
CA ALA A 57 5.12 22.12 4.43
C ALA A 57 3.98 22.08 3.41
N LEU A 58 4.26 22.40 2.15
CA LEU A 58 3.28 22.35 1.06
C LEU A 58 2.79 20.92 0.79
N ILE A 59 3.69 19.95 0.73
CA ILE A 59 3.34 18.53 0.55
C ILE A 59 2.41 18.05 1.67
N LYS A 60 2.66 18.46 2.91
CA LYS A 60 1.85 18.08 4.08
C LYS A 60 0.49 18.78 4.16
N SER A 61 0.43 20.05 3.74
CA SER A 61 -0.78 20.88 3.86
C SER A 61 -1.71 20.84 2.64
N SER A 62 -1.18 20.65 1.44
CA SER A 62 -1.98 20.60 0.21
C SER A 62 -2.82 19.31 0.15
N ARG A 63 -4.15 19.47 0.16
CA ARG A 63 -5.10 18.35 -0.05
C ARG A 63 -4.87 17.64 -1.39
N ARG A 64 -4.55 18.39 -2.45
CA ARG A 64 -4.34 17.81 -3.80
C ARG A 64 -3.11 16.92 -3.84
N ILE A 65 -2.01 17.35 -3.19
CA ILE A 65 -0.79 16.55 -3.08
C ILE A 65 -1.03 15.34 -2.18
N GLN A 66 -1.70 15.52 -1.02
CA GLN A 66 -2.05 14.41 -0.13
C GLN A 66 -2.94 13.37 -0.81
N GLN A 67 -3.86 13.81 -1.68
CA GLN A 67 -4.64 12.92 -2.55
C GLN A 67 -3.75 12.22 -3.59
N ALA A 68 -2.85 12.94 -4.28
CA ALA A 68 -1.92 12.32 -5.22
C ALA A 68 -1.01 11.26 -4.57
N LEU A 69 -0.66 11.45 -3.30
CA LEU A 69 0.13 10.54 -2.47
C LEU A 69 -0.69 9.43 -1.79
N PHE A 70 -2.00 9.34 -2.07
CA PHE A 70 -2.89 8.35 -1.47
C PHE A 70 -3.02 8.44 0.06
N TYR A 71 -2.72 9.57 0.69
CA TYR A 71 -2.94 9.75 2.13
C TYR A 71 -4.36 10.18 2.46
N VAL A 72 -4.92 11.05 1.63
CA VAL A 72 -6.28 11.58 1.77
C VAL A 72 -7.14 11.01 0.64
N PRO A 73 -8.38 10.58 0.92
CA PRO A 73 -9.29 10.09 -0.11
C PRO A 73 -9.66 11.20 -1.10
N ILE A 74 -9.94 10.79 -2.33
CA ILE A 74 -10.63 11.64 -3.30
C ILE A 74 -12.11 11.43 -3.08
N ASP A 75 -12.84 12.51 -2.76
CA ASP A 75 -14.28 12.44 -2.57
C ASP A 75 -14.97 11.96 -3.85
N THR A 76 -15.88 11.01 -3.67
CA THR A 76 -16.76 10.49 -4.72
C THR A 76 -17.94 11.40 -4.99
N ASP A 77 -18.07 12.49 -4.24
CA ASP A 77 -19.28 13.31 -4.22
C ASP A 77 -19.37 14.24 -5.43
N THR A 78 -19.70 13.64 -6.57
CA THR A 78 -20.54 14.27 -7.59
C THR A 78 -21.21 13.13 -8.35
N ARG A 79 -22.54 13.19 -8.46
CA ARG A 79 -23.41 12.34 -9.30
C ARG A 79 -23.03 12.35 -10.81
N LYS A 80 -21.85 12.87 -11.18
CA LYS A 80 -21.36 13.12 -12.53
C LYS A 80 -19.94 12.58 -12.82
N SER A 81 -19.18 12.10 -11.84
CA SER A 81 -17.80 11.66 -12.10
C SER A 81 -17.64 10.15 -11.96
N ARG A 82 -17.75 9.41 -13.07
CA ARG A 82 -17.16 8.06 -13.24
C ARG A 82 -15.62 8.17 -13.22
N ARG A 83 -15.04 8.68 -12.14
CA ARG A 83 -13.58 8.71 -11.96
C ARG A 83 -13.10 7.28 -12.02
N LYS A 84 -12.19 7.00 -12.96
CA LYS A 84 -11.61 5.66 -13.12
C LYS A 84 -10.87 5.32 -11.82
N THR A 85 -11.23 4.19 -11.22
CA THR A 85 -10.49 3.64 -10.08
C THR A 85 -9.01 3.55 -10.43
N ARG A 86 -8.16 4.08 -9.57
CA ARG A 86 -6.71 4.04 -9.72
C ARG A 86 -6.10 3.36 -8.51
N LYS A 87 -5.35 2.29 -8.76
CA LYS A 87 -4.53 1.64 -7.74
C LYS A 87 -3.35 2.52 -7.35
N ASN A 88 -2.90 2.40 -6.11
CA ASN A 88 -1.69 3.05 -5.64
C ASN A 88 -0.46 2.51 -6.42
N PRO A 89 0.16 3.31 -7.30
CA PRO A 89 1.23 2.85 -8.17
C PRO A 89 2.49 2.46 -7.38
N LEU A 90 2.79 3.18 -6.30
CA LEU A 90 3.95 2.85 -5.45
C LEU A 90 3.78 1.47 -4.80
N VAL A 91 2.54 1.14 -4.38
CA VAL A 91 2.25 -0.19 -3.85
C VAL A 91 2.32 -1.25 -4.94
N MET A 92 1.65 -1.02 -6.07
CA MET A 92 1.62 -1.93 -7.22
C MET A 92 3.03 -2.32 -7.68
N ASP A 93 3.92 -1.33 -7.82
CA ASP A 93 5.17 -1.51 -8.53
C ASP A 93 6.35 -1.81 -7.61
N LYS A 94 6.29 -1.39 -6.34
CA LYS A 94 7.37 -1.56 -5.37
C LYS A 94 6.92 -2.27 -4.10
N ILE A 95 6.10 -1.62 -3.27
CA ILE A 95 5.92 -2.04 -1.86
C ILE A 95 5.34 -3.44 -1.77
N TRP A 96 4.42 -3.79 -2.68
CA TRP A 96 3.85 -5.12 -2.68
C TRP A 96 4.92 -6.19 -2.86
N PHE A 97 5.82 -6.04 -3.82
CA PHE A 97 6.81 -7.06 -4.16
C PHE A 97 8.09 -6.98 -3.33
N GLU A 98 8.44 -5.80 -2.81
CA GLU A 98 9.65 -5.63 -2.01
C GLU A 98 9.41 -5.88 -0.52
N PHE A 99 8.15 -5.82 -0.06
CA PHE A 99 7.82 -5.91 1.36
C PHE A 99 6.58 -6.73 1.71
N ILE A 100 5.44 -6.60 1.02
CA ILE A 100 4.20 -7.30 1.45
C ILE A 100 4.23 -8.78 1.06
N PHE A 101 4.62 -9.08 -0.18
CA PHE A 101 4.71 -10.41 -0.78
C PHE A 101 6.13 -11.00 -0.64
N VAL A 102 6.74 -10.86 0.54
CA VAL A 102 8.04 -11.47 0.85
C VAL A 102 8.07 -12.08 2.25
N GLY A 103 8.96 -13.07 2.43
CA GLY A 103 9.36 -13.55 3.74
C GLY A 103 10.23 -12.52 4.47
N LEU A 104 9.97 -12.34 5.75
CA LEU A 104 10.73 -11.45 6.64
C LEU A 104 11.72 -12.24 7.48
N ASN A 105 12.81 -11.62 7.93
CA ASN A 105 13.77 -12.26 8.84
C ASN A 105 13.33 -12.13 10.30
N SER A 106 12.68 -11.01 10.64
CA SER A 106 12.27 -10.70 12.02
C SER A 106 11.02 -11.46 12.48
N ARG A 107 10.17 -11.90 11.56
CA ARG A 107 8.92 -12.61 11.86
C ARG A 107 8.45 -13.47 10.71
N ARG A 108 7.80 -14.59 11.04
CA ARG A 108 7.31 -15.54 10.04
C ARG A 108 5.95 -15.07 9.52
N ARG A 109 5.73 -15.21 8.21
CA ARG A 109 4.43 -14.96 7.59
C ARG A 109 3.85 -16.28 7.09
N HIS A 110 2.60 -16.53 7.44
CA HIS A 110 1.89 -17.71 6.96
C HIS A 110 1.79 -17.65 5.42
N GLY A 111 2.11 -18.77 4.75
CA GLY A 111 2.12 -18.84 3.29
C GLY A 111 3.34 -18.21 2.60
N ALA A 112 4.27 -17.60 3.34
CA ALA A 112 5.49 -17.03 2.76
C ALA A 112 6.58 -18.06 2.39
N TRP A 113 6.33 -19.37 2.60
CA TRP A 113 7.26 -20.48 2.30
C TRP A 113 7.78 -20.51 0.85
N HIS A 114 7.01 -19.94 -0.07
CA HIS A 114 7.35 -19.87 -1.50
C HIS A 114 7.40 -18.45 -2.04
N CYS A 115 7.30 -17.45 -1.16
CA CYS A 115 7.53 -16.06 -1.50
C CYS A 115 9.03 -15.80 -1.56
N PRO A 116 9.48 -14.80 -2.33
CA PRO A 116 10.86 -14.32 -2.23
C PRO A 116 11.18 -13.87 -0.80
N SER A 117 12.42 -13.97 -0.37
CA SER A 117 12.87 -13.37 0.88
C SER A 117 13.12 -11.87 0.71
N ILE A 118 12.94 -11.10 1.78
CA ILE A 118 13.30 -9.68 1.78
C ILE A 118 14.79 -9.49 1.46
N ALA A 119 15.10 -8.50 0.62
CA ALA A 119 16.42 -8.36 0.02
C ALA A 119 17.57 -8.10 1.03
N SER A 120 17.27 -7.51 2.19
CA SER A 120 18.23 -7.29 3.27
C SER A 120 17.53 -6.89 4.56
N GLU A 121 18.21 -7.13 5.68
CA GLU A 121 17.77 -6.66 7.00
C GLU A 121 17.63 -5.12 7.04
N LYS A 122 18.53 -4.38 6.36
CA LYS A 122 18.43 -2.92 6.24
C LYS A 122 17.12 -2.48 5.58
N ARG A 123 16.69 -3.18 4.51
CA ARG A 123 15.41 -2.88 3.85
C ARG A 123 14.23 -3.25 4.74
N GLU A 124 14.31 -4.39 5.42
CA GLU A 124 13.29 -4.81 6.37
C GLU A 124 13.08 -3.76 7.47
N ARG A 125 14.16 -3.33 8.14
CA ARG A 125 14.09 -2.25 9.13
C ARG A 125 13.51 -0.96 8.57
N ALA A 126 13.82 -0.61 7.31
CA ALA A 126 13.27 0.59 6.68
C ALA A 126 11.76 0.51 6.45
N TYR A 127 11.25 -0.65 6.00
CA TYR A 127 9.81 -0.86 5.82
C TYR A 127 9.05 -0.97 7.14
N LEU A 128 9.69 -1.53 8.19
CA LEU A 128 9.09 -1.71 9.51
C LEU A 128 9.00 -0.42 10.35
N ARG A 129 9.68 0.66 9.97
CA ARG A 129 9.61 1.95 10.67
C ARG A 129 8.16 2.41 10.92
N PRO A 130 7.79 2.81 12.15
CA PRO A 130 6.45 3.30 12.46
C PRO A 130 6.03 4.52 11.60
N GLU A 131 6.98 5.38 11.27
CA GLU A 131 6.78 6.60 10.49
C GLU A 131 6.77 6.38 8.96
N ALA A 132 6.96 5.14 8.51
CA ALA A 132 7.04 4.82 7.09
C ALA A 132 5.77 5.27 6.36
N SER A 133 5.96 6.09 5.31
CA SER A 133 4.87 6.73 4.56
C SER A 133 3.80 5.75 4.11
N TRP A 134 4.24 4.59 3.61
CA TRP A 134 3.35 3.59 3.02
C TRP A 134 2.24 3.12 3.95
N ARG A 135 2.48 3.09 5.27
CA ARG A 135 1.51 2.63 6.27
C ARG A 135 0.19 3.37 6.15
N ARG A 136 0.29 4.69 5.98
CA ARG A 136 -0.84 5.62 5.88
C ARG A 136 -1.47 5.69 4.49
N MET A 137 -0.93 5.00 3.50
CA MET A 137 -1.44 5.08 2.13
C MET A 137 -2.66 4.21 1.93
N LEU A 138 -3.63 4.75 1.21
CA LEU A 138 -4.76 4.02 0.64
C LEU A 138 -4.27 3.05 -0.45
N LEU A 139 -4.98 1.94 -0.59
CA LEU A 139 -4.72 0.94 -1.64
C LEU A 139 -5.11 1.45 -3.03
N GLN A 140 -6.18 2.23 -3.09
CA GLN A 140 -6.72 2.80 -4.32
C GLN A 140 -7.49 4.09 -4.07
N GLN A 141 -7.80 4.78 -5.16
CA GLN A 141 -8.65 5.97 -5.16
C GLN A 141 -9.73 5.90 -6.26
N PRO A 142 -10.98 6.27 -5.94
CA PRO A 142 -11.49 6.47 -4.57
C PRO A 142 -11.42 5.15 -3.77
N PRO A 143 -11.19 5.19 -2.45
CA PRO A 143 -11.25 3.99 -1.62
C PRO A 143 -12.68 3.45 -1.59
N THR A 144 -12.83 2.13 -1.55
CA THR A 144 -14.15 1.48 -1.47
C THR A 144 -14.49 0.96 -0.08
N SER A 145 -13.49 0.80 0.80
CA SER A 145 -13.55 0.00 2.02
C SER A 145 -14.13 -1.40 1.79
N ILE A 146 -13.99 -1.96 0.59
CA ILE A 146 -14.54 -3.26 0.20
C ILE A 146 -13.41 -4.24 -0.08
N VAL A 147 -13.48 -5.37 0.60
CA VAL A 147 -12.70 -6.58 0.36
C VAL A 147 -13.58 -7.58 -0.40
N ARG A 148 -13.17 -7.98 -1.60
CA ARG A 148 -13.95 -8.92 -2.42
C ARG A 148 -13.47 -10.35 -2.25
N PHE A 149 -14.39 -11.30 -2.08
CA PHE A 149 -14.04 -12.71 -2.06
C PHE A 149 -14.07 -13.30 -3.48
N TRP A 150 -13.00 -14.01 -3.83
CA TRP A 150 -12.83 -14.71 -5.10
C TRP A 150 -12.73 -16.21 -4.82
N ASN A 151 -13.42 -17.01 -5.63
CA ASN A 151 -13.69 -18.43 -5.35
C ASN A 151 -14.20 -18.64 -3.91
N PRO A 152 -15.37 -18.07 -3.54
CA PRO A 152 -16.00 -18.40 -2.27
C PRO A 152 -16.48 -19.85 -2.32
N GLU A 153 -15.60 -20.78 -1.98
CA GLU A 153 -16.01 -22.03 -1.36
C GLU A 153 -16.31 -21.68 0.11
N CYS A 154 -17.42 -22.22 0.65
CA CYS A 154 -17.93 -21.89 1.98
C CYS A 154 -16.79 -21.63 2.99
N LEU A 155 -16.82 -20.48 3.68
CA LEU A 155 -15.84 -20.07 4.71
C LEU A 155 -15.76 -21.02 5.93
N TRP A 156 -16.28 -22.23 5.82
CA TRP A 156 -16.50 -23.18 6.90
C TRP A 156 -16.38 -24.59 6.31
N GLY A 157 -15.23 -25.24 6.55
CA GLY A 157 -15.08 -26.68 6.36
C GLY A 157 -15.98 -27.51 7.30
N PRO A 158 -15.63 -28.77 7.56
CA PRO A 158 -16.31 -29.99 7.11
C PRO A 158 -17.74 -30.27 7.64
N TYR A 159 -18.47 -29.31 8.22
CA TYR A 159 -19.83 -29.51 8.78
C TYR A 159 -20.96 -28.98 7.87
N TRP A 160 -20.85 -29.11 6.56
CA TRP A 160 -21.83 -28.55 5.61
C TRP A 160 -23.06 -29.43 5.36
N HIS A 161 -23.10 -30.68 5.85
CA HIS A 161 -24.25 -31.56 5.69
C HIS A 161 -25.51 -31.10 6.47
N ILE A 162 -25.41 -30.01 7.24
CA ILE A 162 -26.44 -29.55 8.18
C ILE A 162 -27.09 -28.22 7.75
N LEU A 163 -26.61 -27.54 6.70
CA LEU A 163 -27.22 -26.27 6.27
C LEU A 163 -28.32 -26.46 5.21
N PRO A 164 -29.56 -25.97 5.47
CA PRO A 164 -30.65 -25.94 4.49
C PRO A 164 -30.33 -25.04 3.28
N LYS A 165 -31.05 -25.29 2.18
CA LYS A 165 -30.87 -24.75 0.82
C LYS A 165 -31.02 -23.22 0.61
N ASP A 166 -31.20 -22.39 1.64
CA ASP A 166 -31.40 -20.94 1.48
C ASP A 166 -30.06 -20.16 1.38
N GLN A 167 -29.30 -20.50 0.34
CA GLN A 167 -27.86 -20.23 0.13
C GLN A 167 -27.46 -18.76 -0.03
N MET A 168 -27.31 -18.05 1.08
CA MET A 168 -26.64 -16.75 1.12
C MET A 168 -25.11 -16.89 0.98
N VAL A 169 -24.56 -16.64 -0.21
CA VAL A 169 -23.10 -16.66 -0.46
C VAL A 169 -22.47 -15.37 0.07
N LYS A 170 -21.48 -15.50 0.97
CA LYS A 170 -20.64 -14.37 1.39
C LYS A 170 -19.76 -13.96 0.22
N THR A 171 -19.96 -12.74 -0.28
CA THR A 171 -19.30 -12.28 -1.50
C THR A 171 -18.14 -11.33 -1.25
N GLY A 172 -17.98 -10.89 -0.01
CA GLY A 172 -16.92 -9.99 0.42
C GLY A 172 -17.16 -9.50 1.84
N ALA A 173 -16.45 -8.45 2.20
CA ALA A 173 -16.65 -7.70 3.43
C ALA A 173 -16.47 -6.21 3.18
N GLU A 174 -17.21 -5.40 3.90
CA GLU A 174 -16.86 -4.01 4.17
C GLU A 174 -15.86 -4.01 5.34
N TRP A 175 -14.73 -3.36 5.16
CA TRP A 175 -13.65 -3.30 6.15
C TRP A 175 -13.24 -1.86 6.38
N THR A 176 -13.55 -1.36 7.58
CA THR A 176 -13.31 0.02 8.01
C THR A 176 -12.56 0.04 9.34
N PRO A 177 -11.24 -0.22 9.33
CA PRO A 177 -10.41 -0.25 10.53
C PRO A 177 -10.56 1.05 11.33
N ASP A 178 -10.91 0.95 12.61
CA ASP A 178 -11.11 2.10 13.51
C ASP A 178 -12.04 3.19 12.95
N GLY A 179 -12.98 2.82 12.08
CA GLY A 179 -13.92 3.74 11.43
C GLY A 179 -13.31 4.60 10.30
N ASP A 180 -12.06 4.35 9.90
CA ASP A 180 -11.40 4.99 8.75
C ASP A 180 -11.38 4.07 7.52
N TYR A 181 -10.91 4.60 6.39
CA TYR A 181 -10.65 3.86 5.17
C TYR A 181 -9.56 2.80 5.35
N LEU A 182 -9.64 1.74 4.56
CA LEU A 182 -8.60 0.72 4.50
C LEU A 182 -7.26 1.28 4.00
N ARG A 183 -6.21 1.14 4.82
CA ARG A 183 -4.84 1.54 4.52
C ARG A 183 -3.91 0.34 4.43
N MET A 184 -2.73 0.56 3.85
CA MET A 184 -1.75 -0.50 3.66
C MET A 184 -1.24 -1.11 4.97
N GLU A 185 -1.19 -0.35 6.07
CA GLU A 185 -0.79 -0.92 7.36
C GLU A 185 -1.76 -1.98 7.88
N ASN A 186 -3.06 -1.83 7.64
CA ASN A 186 -4.06 -2.81 8.06
C ASN A 186 -3.86 -4.12 7.28
N VAL A 187 -3.60 -4.02 5.97
CA VAL A 187 -3.29 -5.19 5.15
C VAL A 187 -1.98 -5.85 5.58
N ALA A 188 -0.94 -5.06 5.81
CA ALA A 188 0.34 -5.58 6.27
C ALA A 188 0.20 -6.28 7.63
N TYR A 189 -0.59 -5.71 8.54
CA TYR A 189 -0.90 -6.30 9.82
C TYR A 189 -1.56 -7.67 9.66
N GLU A 190 -2.62 -7.80 8.86
CA GLU A 190 -3.29 -9.09 8.67
C GLU A 190 -2.44 -10.12 7.90
N VAL A 191 -1.47 -9.65 7.09
CA VAL A 191 -0.44 -10.53 6.50
C VAL A 191 0.57 -11.00 7.54
N ASP A 192 0.95 -10.13 8.48
CA ASP A 192 1.87 -10.44 9.56
C ASP A 192 1.24 -11.35 10.62
N THR A 193 -0.06 -11.21 10.91
CA THR A 193 -0.80 -12.12 11.82
C THR A 193 -1.06 -13.49 11.22
N GLY A 194 -1.01 -13.61 9.90
CA GLY A 194 -1.32 -14.85 9.18
C GLY A 194 -2.79 -15.04 8.84
N ALA A 195 -3.65 -14.05 9.14
CA ALA A 195 -5.07 -14.12 8.79
C ALA A 195 -5.28 -14.15 7.27
N ILE A 196 -4.38 -13.53 6.51
CA ILE A 196 -4.32 -13.60 5.06
C ILE A 196 -2.87 -13.75 4.59
N SER A 197 -2.65 -14.44 3.47
CA SER A 197 -1.34 -14.53 2.81
C SER A 197 -1.34 -13.66 1.56
N ALA A 198 -0.40 -12.71 1.47
CA ALA A 198 -0.19 -11.94 0.25
C ALA A 198 0.22 -12.86 -0.92
N GLY A 199 -0.25 -12.58 -2.12
CA GLY A 199 0.08 -13.37 -3.30
C GLY A 199 0.79 -12.63 -4.42
N PRO A 200 0.99 -13.31 -5.57
CA PRO A 200 1.89 -12.87 -6.63
C PRO A 200 1.32 -11.76 -7.53
N LEU A 201 0.11 -11.27 -7.23
CA LEU A 201 -0.51 -10.11 -7.87
C LEU A 201 -0.80 -9.08 -6.78
N PRO A 202 -0.53 -7.78 -7.00
CA PRO A 202 -0.83 -6.77 -6.00
C PRO A 202 -2.31 -6.74 -5.65
N PHE A 203 -2.60 -6.52 -4.36
CA PHE A 203 -3.95 -6.50 -3.79
C PHE A 203 -4.73 -7.83 -3.90
N LEU A 204 -4.04 -8.93 -4.18
CA LEU A 204 -4.60 -10.27 -4.13
C LEU A 204 -3.97 -11.05 -2.97
N CYS A 205 -4.79 -11.44 -2.02
CA CYS A 205 -4.40 -12.28 -0.89
C CYS A 205 -5.18 -13.61 -0.92
N TRP A 206 -4.75 -14.55 -0.07
CA TRP A 206 -5.39 -15.84 0.14
C TRP A 206 -5.74 -15.96 1.62
N ALA A 207 -6.96 -16.40 1.92
CA ALA A 207 -7.34 -16.82 3.26
C ALA A 207 -6.58 -18.09 3.69
N ASP A 208 -6.26 -18.95 2.73
CA ASP A 208 -5.59 -20.22 2.94
C ASP A 208 -4.21 -20.26 2.28
N ALA A 209 -3.17 -20.46 3.10
CA ALA A 209 -1.78 -20.49 2.66
C ALA A 209 -1.47 -21.69 1.74
N GLU A 210 -2.19 -22.80 1.88
CA GLU A 210 -2.02 -24.03 1.11
C GLU A 210 -2.60 -23.87 -0.31
N ALA A 211 -3.73 -23.18 -0.46
CA ALA A 211 -4.27 -22.75 -1.74
C ALA A 211 -3.27 -21.85 -2.50
N LEU A 212 -2.66 -20.88 -1.80
CA LEU A 212 -1.59 -20.04 -2.36
C LEU A 212 -0.40 -20.91 -2.79
N ARG A 213 0.04 -21.85 -1.96
CA ARG A 213 1.12 -22.79 -2.29
C ARG A 213 0.84 -23.56 -3.58
N LYS A 214 -0.37 -24.09 -3.75
CA LYS A 214 -0.78 -24.82 -4.97
C LYS A 214 -0.67 -23.93 -6.21
N VAL A 215 -0.99 -22.63 -6.12
CA VAL A 215 -0.81 -21.64 -7.20
C VAL A 215 0.68 -21.33 -7.46
N MET A 216 1.47 -21.21 -6.40
CA MET A 216 2.89 -20.89 -6.50
C MET A 216 3.71 -22.04 -7.09
N ARG A 217 3.39 -23.31 -6.80
CA ARG A 217 4.12 -24.48 -7.34
C ARG A 217 3.76 -24.81 -8.79
N LYS A 218 2.50 -24.60 -9.20
CA LYS A 218 2.00 -25.06 -10.51
C LYS A 218 1.89 -23.90 -11.51
N SER A 219 2.80 -23.85 -12.49
CA SER A 219 2.81 -22.81 -13.55
C SER A 219 1.46 -22.67 -14.28
N LYS A 220 0.75 -23.77 -14.53
CA LYS A 220 -0.60 -23.76 -15.13
C LYS A 220 -1.61 -22.97 -14.29
N ARG A 221 -1.65 -23.20 -12.96
CA ARG A 221 -2.53 -22.46 -12.03
C ARG A 221 -2.16 -20.98 -12.01
N ARG A 222 -0.87 -20.64 -11.91
CA ARG A 222 -0.41 -19.24 -11.98
C ARG A 222 -0.84 -18.53 -13.27
N LYS A 223 -0.76 -19.21 -14.42
CA LYS A 223 -1.25 -18.69 -15.71
C LYS A 223 -2.78 -18.52 -15.73
N GLN A 224 -3.52 -19.42 -15.09
CA GLN A 224 -4.98 -19.33 -14.95
C GLN A 224 -5.39 -18.11 -14.13
N VAL A 225 -4.79 -17.90 -12.94
CA VAL A 225 -5.02 -16.71 -12.10
C VAL A 225 -4.80 -15.43 -12.90
N ARG A 226 -3.70 -15.33 -13.66
CA ARG A 226 -3.38 -14.16 -14.50
C ARG A 226 -4.35 -13.94 -15.67
N ARG A 227 -5.12 -14.96 -16.07
CA ARG A 227 -6.04 -14.89 -17.22
C ARG A 227 -7.50 -14.74 -16.79
N ASP A 228 -7.82 -14.99 -15.52
CA ASP A 228 -9.17 -14.90 -14.98
C ASP A 228 -9.76 -13.49 -15.14
N ARG A 229 -10.90 -13.40 -15.84
CA ARG A 229 -11.56 -12.13 -16.16
C ARG A 229 -12.29 -11.54 -14.94
N THR A 230 -12.85 -12.38 -14.09
CA THR A 230 -13.57 -11.98 -12.88
C THR A 230 -12.60 -11.40 -11.86
N LEU A 231 -11.48 -12.09 -11.64
CA LEU A 231 -10.41 -11.62 -10.77
C LEU A 231 -9.84 -10.28 -11.25
N LYS A 232 -9.54 -10.14 -12.55
CA LYS A 232 -9.11 -8.86 -13.14
C LYS A 232 -10.13 -7.73 -12.93
N ARG A 233 -11.42 -8.05 -12.92
CA ARG A 233 -12.47 -7.07 -12.62
C ARG A 233 -12.45 -6.68 -11.14
N TYR A 234 -12.26 -7.63 -10.24
CA TYR A 234 -12.20 -7.36 -8.79
C TYR A 234 -10.96 -6.55 -8.41
N LEU A 235 -9.78 -6.96 -8.86
CA LEU A 235 -8.53 -6.24 -8.64
C LEU A 235 -8.52 -4.82 -9.22
N ARG A 236 -9.42 -4.50 -10.16
CA ARG A 236 -9.57 -3.13 -10.70
C ARG A 236 -10.58 -2.28 -9.93
N ARG A 237 -11.54 -2.87 -9.22
CA ARG A 237 -12.69 -2.15 -8.64
C ARG A 237 -12.63 -2.03 -7.13
N PHE A 238 -12.15 -3.05 -6.44
CA PHE A 238 -12.18 -3.15 -4.98
C PHE A 238 -10.79 -2.97 -4.40
N ASP A 239 -10.69 -2.46 -3.18
CA ASP A 239 -9.41 -2.15 -2.55
C ASP A 239 -8.53 -3.40 -2.48
N LEU A 240 -9.10 -4.49 -1.97
CA LEU A 240 -8.45 -5.79 -1.78
C LEU A 240 -9.33 -6.93 -2.32
N THR A 241 -8.70 -7.98 -2.84
CA THR A 241 -9.37 -9.23 -3.18
C THR A 241 -8.73 -10.37 -2.41
N ILE A 242 -9.54 -11.23 -1.81
CA ILE A 242 -9.10 -12.40 -1.06
C ILE A 242 -9.64 -13.65 -1.73
N ASN A 243 -8.75 -14.56 -2.11
CA ASN A 243 -9.12 -15.90 -2.50
C ASN A 243 -9.49 -16.68 -1.23
N THR A 244 -10.68 -17.25 -1.22
CA THR A 244 -11.24 -18.00 -0.09
C THR A 244 -11.40 -19.49 -0.39
N GLU A 245 -10.76 -19.99 -1.46
CA GLU A 245 -10.67 -21.43 -1.75
C GLU A 245 -9.90 -22.10 -0.61
N CYS A 246 -10.52 -23.05 0.07
CA CYS A 246 -9.92 -23.80 1.17
C CYS A 246 -9.89 -25.28 0.80
N PRO A 247 -8.84 -25.74 0.09
CA PRO A 247 -8.86 -27.06 -0.54
C PRO A 247 -8.65 -28.20 0.46
N GLU A 248 -8.09 -27.93 1.65
CA GLU A 248 -7.87 -28.88 2.76
C GLU A 248 -7.68 -28.00 4.02
N PHE A 249 -8.46 -28.22 5.08
CA PHE A 249 -8.34 -27.48 6.35
C PHE A 249 -6.90 -27.57 6.87
N TRP A 250 -6.15 -26.46 6.87
CA TRP A 250 -4.82 -26.44 7.46
C TRP A 250 -4.91 -25.99 8.92
N PRO A 251 -4.41 -26.78 9.88
CA PRO A 251 -4.36 -26.37 11.26
C PRO A 251 -3.45 -25.15 11.37
N ILE A 252 -3.93 -24.13 12.09
CA ILE A 252 -3.15 -22.97 12.51
C ILE A 252 -1.77 -23.47 12.95
N VAL A 253 -0.72 -23.12 12.20
CA VAL A 253 0.64 -23.38 12.65
C VAL A 253 0.89 -22.37 13.77
N TRP A 254 0.65 -22.78 15.01
CA TRP A 254 0.96 -21.96 16.17
C TRP A 254 2.47 -21.71 16.17
N ILE A 255 2.87 -20.45 16.03
CA ILE A 255 4.25 -20.03 16.19
C ILE A 255 4.35 -19.47 17.60
N GLU A 256 4.98 -20.22 18.50
CA GLU A 256 5.33 -19.73 19.84
C GLU A 256 6.22 -18.47 19.73
N ASP A 257 6.02 -17.52 20.64
CA ASP A 257 6.77 -16.25 20.72
C ASP A 257 6.77 -15.39 19.44
N HIS A 258 5.68 -15.43 18.68
CA HIS A 258 5.54 -14.57 17.50
C HIS A 258 5.40 -13.09 17.89
N PRO A 259 6.14 -12.14 17.26
CA PRO A 259 6.12 -10.73 17.66
C PRO A 259 4.82 -9.99 17.33
N VAL A 260 3.88 -10.65 16.65
CA VAL A 260 2.51 -10.17 16.45
C VAL A 260 1.52 -11.31 16.72
N PRO A 261 0.29 -11.02 17.16
CA PRO A 261 -0.72 -12.05 17.39
C PRO A 261 -0.94 -12.92 16.15
N VAL A 262 -0.89 -14.24 16.32
CA VAL A 262 -1.20 -15.19 15.24
C VAL A 262 -2.72 -15.30 15.14
N ARG A 263 -3.27 -15.08 13.94
CA ARG A 263 -4.71 -15.12 13.66
C ARG A 263 -5.00 -15.88 12.39
N ASP A 264 -6.21 -16.44 12.30
CA ASP A 264 -6.72 -17.04 11.06
C ASP A 264 -7.74 -16.13 10.35
N PHE A 265 -8.14 -16.54 9.14
CA PHE A 265 -9.10 -15.78 8.35
C PHE A 265 -10.50 -15.69 9.00
N ARG A 266 -10.87 -16.66 9.84
CA ARG A 266 -12.15 -16.63 10.56
C ARG A 266 -12.14 -15.52 11.60
N GLN A 267 -11.06 -15.42 12.39
CA GLN A 267 -10.86 -14.35 13.35
C GLN A 267 -10.80 -12.98 12.68
N PHE A 268 -10.25 -12.88 11.46
CA PHE A 268 -10.37 -11.66 10.66
C PHE A 268 -11.84 -11.32 10.39
N CYS A 269 -12.65 -12.28 9.91
CA CYS A 269 -14.07 -12.09 9.63
C CYS A 269 -14.94 -11.75 10.86
N GLU A 270 -14.49 -12.11 12.06
CA GLU A 270 -15.16 -11.84 13.34
C GLU A 270 -14.72 -10.50 13.96
N THR A 271 -13.77 -9.79 13.35
CA THR A 271 -13.31 -8.48 13.84
C THR A 271 -14.45 -7.46 13.76
N ARG A 272 -14.61 -6.63 14.80
CA ARG A 272 -15.66 -5.59 14.88
C ARG A 272 -15.71 -4.64 13.67
N ASP A 273 -14.56 -4.39 13.04
CA ASP A 273 -14.39 -3.47 11.92
C ASP A 273 -14.70 -4.12 10.56
N VAL A 274 -15.08 -5.41 10.55
CA VAL A 274 -15.35 -6.21 9.36
C VAL A 274 -16.82 -6.60 9.32
N LYS A 275 -17.54 -6.09 8.33
CA LYS A 275 -18.95 -6.40 8.07
C LYS A 275 -19.09 -7.25 6.82
N LEU A 276 -19.50 -8.51 6.98
CA LEU A 276 -19.63 -9.44 5.87
C LEU A 276 -20.75 -9.03 4.92
N LEU A 277 -20.46 -9.04 3.62
CA LEU A 277 -21.40 -8.73 2.55
C LEU A 277 -21.97 -10.02 2.00
N ILE A 278 -23.28 -10.16 2.11
CA ILE A 278 -24.01 -11.33 1.66
C ILE A 278 -24.72 -10.98 0.35
N ALA A 279 -24.59 -11.83 -0.67
CA ALA A 279 -25.46 -11.74 -1.83
C ALA A 279 -26.76 -12.51 -1.55
N ASP A 280 -27.87 -11.87 -1.85
CA ASP A 280 -29.18 -12.50 -1.96
C ASP A 280 -29.13 -13.52 -3.12
N PRO A 281 -29.40 -14.82 -2.88
CA PRO A 281 -29.50 -15.82 -3.93
C PRO A 281 -30.79 -15.57 -4.73
N ARG A 282 -30.72 -14.66 -5.70
CA ARG A 282 -31.72 -14.61 -6.78
C ARG A 282 -31.42 -15.66 -7.83
#